data_AF-A0A923ZL28-F1
#
_entry.id   AF-A0A923ZL28-F1
#
_cell.length_a   1.000
_cell.length_b   1.000
_cell.length_c   1.000
_cell.angle_alpha   90.00
_cell.angle_beta   90.00
_cell.angle_gamma   90.00
#
_symmetry.space_group_name_H-M   'P 1'
#
loop_
_entity.id
_entity.type
_entity.pdbx_description
1 polymer ?
#
loop_
_entity_poly.entity_id
_entity_poly.type
_entity_poly.pdbx_seq_one_letter_code
_entity_poly.pdbx_strand_id
1 'polypeptide(L)'
;MKKNILSGLFIFLLQQSCMAQNTVTINADSAKVIISKNIYGHFAEHLGNCIYNGFYVGDTNKVIPNTAGVRNDIIDALKKLKIPNLRWPGGCFADTYHWKDGIGAKDKRPTMVNKWWGGVTEDNSFGTHDFLNLCEVLGAEPYLSGNVGSGTVQELADWVQYTNFKGKSP
;
A
#
# COMPACT_ATOMS: atom_id res chain seq x y z
N MET A 1 3.37 -20.09 70.14
CA MET A 1 2.46 -18.99 69.70
C MET A 1 2.98 -18.21 68.49
N LYS A 2 4.28 -17.88 68.35
CA LYS A 2 4.82 -17.09 67.23
C LYS A 2 4.76 -17.77 65.83
N LYS A 3 4.83 -19.10 65.72
CA LYS A 3 4.79 -19.85 64.44
C LYS A 3 3.41 -19.84 63.76
N ASN A 4 2.34 -19.76 64.54
CA ASN A 4 0.97 -19.82 64.01
C ASN A 4 0.54 -18.47 63.41
N ILE A 5 1.10 -17.35 63.92
CA ILE A 5 0.84 -16.01 63.41
C ILE A 5 1.49 -15.80 62.03
N LEU A 6 2.70 -16.33 61.83
CA LEU A 6 3.42 -16.23 60.54
C LEU A 6 2.73 -17.02 59.42
N SER A 7 2.10 -18.15 59.76
CA SER A 7 1.39 -19.01 58.80
C SER A 7 0.04 -18.42 58.38
N GLY A 8 -0.65 -17.71 59.28
CA GLY A 8 -1.90 -17.01 58.98
C GLY A 8 -1.70 -15.79 58.06
N LEU A 9 -0.58 -15.07 58.23
CA LEU A 9 -0.25 -13.91 57.39
C LEU A 9 0.04 -14.30 55.93
N PHE A 10 0.64 -15.48 55.72
CA PHE A 10 0.98 -16.00 54.38
C PHE A 10 -0.27 -16.41 53.59
N ILE A 11 -1.30 -16.96 54.27
CA ILE A 11 -2.56 -17.37 53.64
C ILE A 11 -3.41 -16.14 53.27
N PHE A 12 -3.34 -15.05 54.05
CA PHE A 12 -4.06 -13.80 53.75
C PHE A 12 -3.49 -13.06 52.52
N LEU A 13 -2.18 -13.20 52.25
CA LEU A 13 -1.54 -12.64 51.06
C LEU A 13 -1.83 -13.42 49.76
N LEU A 14 -2.26 -14.68 49.86
CA LEU A 14 -2.65 -15.53 48.73
C LEU A 14 -4.09 -15.31 48.25
N GLN A 15 -4.90 -14.50 48.95
CA GLN A 15 -6.31 -14.21 48.61
C GLN A 15 -6.51 -12.93 47.79
N GLN A 16 -5.44 -12.25 47.36
CA GLN A 16 -5.59 -11.21 46.33
C GLN A 16 -5.86 -11.87 44.98
N SER A 17 -7.13 -12.21 44.78
CA SER A 17 -7.68 -12.67 43.52
C SER A 17 -7.52 -11.54 42.51
N CYS A 18 -6.59 -11.69 41.58
CA CYS A 18 -6.41 -10.77 40.47
C CYS A 18 -7.68 -10.80 39.61
N MET A 19 -8.63 -9.91 39.83
CA MET A 19 -9.81 -9.76 38.97
C MET A 19 -9.39 -9.02 37.68
N ALA A 20 -8.80 -9.77 36.75
CA ALA A 20 -8.52 -9.30 35.39
C ALA A 20 -9.61 -9.76 34.40
N GLN A 21 -10.85 -9.92 34.85
CA GLN A 21 -11.94 -10.40 34.01
C GLN A 21 -12.64 -9.21 33.35
N ASN A 22 -12.46 -9.06 32.04
CA ASN A 22 -13.25 -8.13 31.23
C ASN A 22 -14.47 -8.85 30.65
N THR A 23 -15.63 -8.21 30.73
CA THR A 23 -16.88 -8.70 30.12
C THR A 23 -17.17 -7.90 28.86
N VAL A 24 -17.42 -8.59 27.75
CA VAL A 24 -17.85 -7.99 26.48
C VAL A 24 -19.17 -8.65 26.05
N THR A 25 -20.17 -7.83 25.73
CA THR A 25 -21.45 -8.29 25.19
C THR A 25 -21.53 -7.93 23.71
N ILE A 26 -21.82 -8.91 22.85
CA ILE A 26 -22.00 -8.71 21.41
C ILE A 26 -23.49 -8.80 21.08
N ASN A 27 -24.05 -7.73 20.53
CA ASN A 27 -25.44 -7.69 20.05
C ASN A 27 -25.47 -7.63 18.51
N ALA A 28 -25.69 -8.78 17.87
CA ALA A 28 -25.70 -8.88 16.41
C ALA A 28 -26.92 -8.18 15.77
N ASP A 29 -28.06 -8.12 16.46
CA ASP A 29 -29.30 -7.50 15.97
C ASP A 29 -29.18 -5.97 15.82
N SER A 30 -28.16 -5.37 16.47
CA SER A 30 -27.86 -3.94 16.36
C SER A 30 -27.01 -3.56 15.15
N ALA A 31 -26.51 -4.52 14.36
CA ALA A 31 -25.58 -4.26 13.26
C ALA A 31 -26.27 -3.55 12.08
N LYS A 32 -26.05 -2.24 11.95
CA LYS A 32 -26.61 -1.40 10.85
C LYS A 32 -25.55 -0.87 9.88
N VAL A 33 -24.27 -0.92 10.25
CA VAL A 33 -23.18 -0.30 9.50
C VAL A 33 -22.38 -1.37 8.79
N ILE A 34 -22.23 -1.23 7.47
CA ILE A 34 -21.31 -2.06 6.68
C ILE A 34 -19.91 -1.47 6.85
N ILE A 35 -18.98 -2.29 7.34
CA ILE A 35 -17.57 -1.94 7.34
C ILE A 35 -17.08 -1.95 5.90
N SER A 36 -16.80 -0.77 5.35
CA SER A 36 -16.30 -0.65 3.98
C SER A 36 -15.03 -1.46 3.81
N LYS A 37 -14.96 -2.32 2.79
CA LYS A 37 -13.74 -3.09 2.49
C LYS A 37 -12.52 -2.17 2.35
N ASN A 38 -12.70 -0.95 1.86
CA ASN A 38 -11.62 -0.01 1.56
C ASN A 38 -10.84 0.47 2.79
N ILE A 39 -11.29 0.21 4.03
CA ILE A 39 -10.47 0.46 5.21
C ILE A 39 -9.24 -0.46 5.28
N TYR A 40 -9.27 -1.58 4.56
CA TYR A 40 -8.16 -2.52 4.39
C TYR A 40 -7.33 -2.21 3.13
N GLY A 41 -7.40 -0.98 2.62
CA GLY A 41 -6.60 -0.52 1.48
C GLY A 41 -5.10 -0.51 1.77
N HIS A 42 -4.30 -0.59 0.71
CA HIS A 42 -2.85 -0.57 0.80
C HIS A 42 -2.25 0.66 0.10
N PHE A 43 -0.97 0.89 0.33
CA PHE A 43 -0.25 2.03 -0.21
C PHE A 43 1.17 1.61 -0.64
N ALA A 44 1.54 1.98 -1.87
CA ALA A 44 2.88 1.80 -2.44
C ALA A 44 3.41 3.12 -3.00
N GLU A 45 4.55 3.57 -2.50
CA GLU A 45 5.24 4.79 -2.96
C GLU A 45 6.52 4.43 -3.71
N HIS A 46 6.92 5.26 -4.68
CA HIS A 46 8.29 5.28 -5.19
C HIS A 46 9.27 5.71 -4.09
N LEU A 47 9.57 4.79 -3.17
CA LEU A 47 10.35 4.99 -1.97
C LEU A 47 11.15 3.73 -1.66
N GLY A 48 12.48 3.86 -1.66
CA GLY A 48 13.40 2.77 -1.34
C GLY A 48 13.12 1.54 -2.21
N ASN A 49 12.95 0.38 -1.57
CA ASN A 49 12.64 -0.87 -2.27
C ASN A 49 11.14 -1.21 -2.27
N CYS A 50 10.24 -0.22 -2.07
CA CYS A 50 8.81 -0.49 -2.14
C CYS A 50 8.43 -0.91 -3.56
N ILE A 51 8.62 -0.03 -4.56
CA ILE A 51 8.39 -0.36 -5.96
C ILE A 51 9.51 -1.25 -6.50
N TYR A 52 10.73 -0.74 -6.62
CA TYR A 52 11.85 -1.49 -7.19
C TYR A 52 12.35 -2.56 -6.22
N ASN A 53 12.56 -3.78 -6.72
CA ASN A 53 12.86 -5.01 -5.97
C ASN A 53 11.72 -5.54 -5.07
N GLY A 54 10.88 -4.66 -4.53
CA GLY A 54 9.69 -5.01 -3.76
C GLY A 54 8.57 -5.54 -4.65
N PHE A 55 7.97 -4.68 -5.47
CA PHE A 55 6.99 -5.09 -6.49
C PHE A 55 7.68 -5.47 -7.80
N TYR A 56 8.41 -4.53 -8.39
CA TYR A 56 8.88 -4.56 -9.75
C TYR A 56 10.36 -4.93 -9.84
N VAL A 57 10.65 -5.95 -10.65
CA VAL A 57 12.00 -6.51 -10.88
C VAL A 57 12.44 -6.43 -12.34
N GLY A 58 11.63 -5.82 -13.20
CA GLY A 58 11.83 -5.77 -14.65
C GLY A 58 11.16 -6.94 -15.38
N ASP A 59 10.52 -6.64 -16.50
CA ASP A 59 9.81 -7.62 -17.36
C ASP A 59 10.74 -8.65 -18.02
N THR A 60 12.01 -8.29 -18.24
CA THR A 60 13.03 -9.21 -18.77
C THR A 60 13.75 -10.01 -17.69
N ASN A 61 13.36 -9.90 -16.41
CA ASN A 61 14.02 -10.62 -15.33
C ASN A 61 13.76 -12.13 -15.45
N LYS A 62 14.84 -12.91 -15.55
CA LYS A 62 14.79 -14.38 -15.70
C LYS A 62 15.06 -15.14 -14.40
N VAL A 63 15.47 -14.45 -13.34
CA VAL A 63 15.83 -15.07 -12.07
C VAL A 63 14.64 -15.07 -11.12
N ILE A 64 13.91 -13.96 -11.04
CA ILE A 64 12.74 -13.82 -10.18
C ILE A 64 11.47 -13.98 -11.03
N PRO A 65 10.64 -15.01 -10.80
CA PRO A 65 9.39 -15.21 -11.52
C PRO A 65 8.47 -13.99 -11.39
N ASN A 66 8.00 -13.48 -12.53
CA ASN A 66 7.24 -12.24 -12.59
C ASN A 66 6.15 -12.30 -13.67
N THR A 67 5.16 -11.42 -13.54
CA THR A 67 4.11 -11.13 -14.51
C THR A 67 4.24 -9.65 -14.89
N ALA A 68 4.58 -9.37 -16.14
CA ALA A 68 4.86 -8.01 -16.63
C ALA A 68 5.87 -7.23 -15.78
N GLY A 69 6.87 -7.93 -15.22
CA GLY A 69 7.92 -7.36 -14.37
C GLY A 69 7.58 -7.25 -12.88
N VAL A 70 6.33 -7.48 -12.47
CA VAL A 70 5.96 -7.56 -11.05
C VAL A 70 6.10 -8.99 -10.54
N ARG A 71 6.76 -9.17 -9.39
CA ARG A 71 7.06 -10.50 -8.85
C ARG A 71 5.80 -11.31 -8.52
N ASN A 72 5.78 -12.57 -8.91
CA ASN A 72 4.61 -13.44 -8.73
C ASN A 72 4.33 -13.77 -7.26
N ASP A 73 5.36 -13.90 -6.44
CA ASP A 73 5.22 -14.17 -5.01
C ASP A 73 4.47 -13.03 -4.28
N ILE A 74 4.73 -11.78 -4.66
CA ILE A 74 4.02 -10.60 -4.15
C ILE A 74 2.59 -10.55 -4.69
N ILE A 75 2.39 -10.81 -5.98
CA ILE A 75 1.04 -10.88 -6.58
C ILE A 75 0.17 -11.90 -5.83
N ASP A 76 0.69 -13.11 -5.60
CA ASP A 76 -0.03 -14.18 -4.94
C ASP A 76 -0.34 -13.86 -3.47
N ALA A 77 0.62 -13.26 -2.76
CA ALA A 77 0.42 -12.84 -1.38
C ALA A 77 -0.67 -11.76 -1.27
N LEU A 78 -0.65 -10.74 -2.14
CA LEU A 78 -1.62 -9.65 -2.13
C LEU A 78 -3.02 -10.11 -2.56
N LYS A 79 -3.11 -11.03 -3.53
CA LYS A 79 -4.38 -11.70 -3.88
C LYS A 79 -4.95 -12.46 -2.69
N LYS A 80 -4.10 -13.18 -1.93
CA LYS A 80 -4.52 -13.92 -0.74
C LYS A 80 -5.03 -12.98 0.37
N LEU A 81 -4.44 -11.80 0.51
CA LEU A 81 -4.91 -10.74 1.41
C LEU A 81 -6.22 -10.08 0.95
N LYS A 82 -6.61 -10.28 -0.32
CA LYS A 82 -7.81 -9.68 -0.94
C LYS A 82 -7.81 -8.16 -0.81
N ILE A 83 -6.67 -7.55 -1.15
CA ILE A 83 -6.54 -6.10 -1.03
C ILE A 83 -7.61 -5.40 -1.89
N PRO A 84 -8.39 -4.47 -1.33
CA PRO A 84 -9.55 -3.90 -2.01
C PRO A 84 -9.18 -2.73 -2.93
N ASN A 85 -8.11 -2.01 -2.59
CA ASN A 85 -7.55 -0.90 -3.34
C ASN A 85 -6.06 -0.75 -3.03
N LEU A 86 -5.33 -0.12 -3.94
CA LEU A 86 -3.92 0.20 -3.78
C LEU A 86 -3.68 1.66 -4.19
N ARG A 87 -3.08 2.46 -3.30
CA ARG A 87 -2.70 3.85 -3.56
C ARG A 87 -1.27 3.94 -4.14
N TRP A 88 -1.06 4.78 -5.14
CA TRP A 88 0.23 5.04 -5.84
C TRP A 88 0.16 6.41 -6.56
N PRO A 89 1.26 7.12 -6.97
CA PRO A 89 2.70 6.83 -6.80
C PRO A 89 3.28 7.30 -5.47
N GLY A 90 2.44 7.93 -4.65
CA GLY A 90 2.61 8.02 -3.20
C GLY A 90 2.81 9.41 -2.63
N GLY A 91 2.98 9.48 -1.31
CA GLY A 91 2.71 10.65 -0.48
C GLY A 91 3.46 11.89 -0.95
N CYS A 92 4.75 11.96 -0.63
CA CYS A 92 5.56 13.10 -1.04
C CYS A 92 5.96 12.99 -2.50
N PHE A 93 6.24 11.78 -2.98
CA PHE A 93 6.68 11.55 -4.36
C PHE A 93 5.65 12.04 -5.39
N ALA A 94 4.34 11.81 -5.19
CA ALA A 94 3.31 12.24 -6.14
C ALA A 94 3.31 13.74 -6.40
N ASP A 95 3.60 14.57 -5.40
CA ASP A 95 3.65 16.03 -5.57
C ASP A 95 4.87 16.54 -6.36
N THR A 96 5.71 15.62 -6.85
CA THR A 96 6.78 15.88 -7.80
C THR A 96 6.82 14.94 -9.00
N TYR A 97 5.84 14.05 -9.09
CA TYR A 97 5.76 13.10 -10.17
C TYR A 97 5.05 13.72 -11.36
N HIS A 98 5.70 13.68 -12.52
CA HIS A 98 5.06 14.07 -13.79
C HIS A 98 4.68 12.81 -14.55
N TRP A 99 3.38 12.48 -14.57
CA TRP A 99 2.91 11.16 -14.99
C TRP A 99 3.30 10.76 -16.42
N LYS A 100 3.54 11.75 -17.30
CA LYS A 100 4.00 11.54 -18.67
C LYS A 100 5.40 10.91 -18.72
N ASP A 101 6.22 11.12 -17.68
CA ASP A 101 7.56 10.53 -17.58
C ASP A 101 7.51 9.01 -17.37
N GLY A 102 6.41 8.49 -16.83
CA GLY A 102 6.19 7.05 -16.60
C GLY A 102 5.43 6.31 -17.69
N ILE A 103 5.22 6.89 -18.87
CA ILE A 103 4.51 6.23 -19.98
C ILE A 103 5.38 6.17 -21.24
N GLY A 104 4.89 5.48 -22.27
CA GLY A 104 5.65 5.22 -23.49
C GLY A 104 6.71 4.13 -23.33
N ALA A 105 7.60 4.04 -24.32
CA ALA A 105 8.66 3.03 -24.37
C ALA A 105 9.64 3.22 -23.20
N LYS A 106 9.88 2.17 -22.41
CA LYS A 106 10.64 2.22 -21.15
C LYS A 106 12.06 2.77 -21.33
N ASP A 107 12.72 2.46 -22.44
CA ASP A 107 14.06 2.93 -22.82
C ASP A 107 14.13 4.43 -23.15
N LYS A 108 12.97 5.08 -23.37
CA LYS A 108 12.86 6.51 -23.67
C LYS A 108 12.31 7.34 -22.51
N ARG A 109 11.96 6.69 -21.38
CA ARG A 109 11.46 7.40 -20.20
C ARG A 109 12.59 8.20 -19.56
N PRO A 110 12.37 9.47 -19.18
CA PRO A 110 13.39 10.27 -18.53
C PRO A 110 13.62 9.77 -17.10
N THR A 111 14.87 9.84 -16.65
CA THR A 111 15.20 9.66 -15.23
C THR A 111 14.95 10.97 -14.46
N MET A 112 14.59 10.88 -13.20
CA MET A 112 14.48 12.02 -12.29
C MET A 112 15.21 11.77 -10.97
N VAL A 113 15.42 12.83 -10.19
CA VAL A 113 15.94 12.72 -8.82
C VAL A 113 14.77 12.64 -7.85
N ASN A 114 14.70 11.56 -7.08
CA ASN A 114 13.76 11.44 -5.98
C ASN A 114 14.22 12.30 -4.80
N LYS A 115 13.83 13.58 -4.83
CA LYS A 115 14.28 14.59 -3.85
C LYS A 115 13.81 14.33 -2.42
N TRP A 116 12.71 13.58 -2.25
CA TRP A 116 12.14 13.28 -0.94
C TRP A 116 12.84 12.10 -0.27
N TRP A 117 13.25 11.10 -1.06
CA TRP A 117 13.74 9.83 -0.54
C TRP A 117 15.19 9.58 -0.95
N GLY A 118 16.11 10.31 -0.31
CA GLY A 118 17.55 10.06 -0.40
C GLY A 118 18.24 10.63 -1.64
N GLY A 119 17.55 11.37 -2.51
CA GLY A 119 18.14 11.96 -3.70
C GLY A 119 18.59 10.92 -4.74
N VAL A 120 18.00 9.72 -4.68
CA VAL A 120 18.34 8.62 -5.60
C VAL A 120 17.70 8.83 -6.96
N THR A 121 18.27 8.19 -7.98
CA THR A 121 17.70 8.18 -9.33
C THR A 121 16.45 7.32 -9.37
N GLU A 122 15.38 7.90 -9.91
CA GLU A 122 14.14 7.25 -10.30
C GLU A 122 14.15 7.13 -11.82
N ASP A 123 14.05 5.90 -12.34
CA ASP A 123 14.15 5.63 -13.78
C ASP A 123 12.79 5.58 -14.50
N ASN A 124 11.70 5.71 -13.75
CA ASN A 124 10.32 5.68 -14.25
C ASN A 124 9.97 4.38 -15.00
N SER A 125 10.72 3.30 -14.78
CA SER A 125 10.48 2.01 -15.44
C SER A 125 9.19 1.34 -14.98
N PHE A 126 8.71 1.68 -13.78
CA PHE A 126 7.36 1.37 -13.31
C PHE A 126 6.50 2.63 -13.30
N GLY A 127 5.51 2.71 -14.19
CA GLY A 127 4.65 3.90 -14.32
C GLY A 127 3.17 3.57 -14.43
N THR A 128 2.40 4.46 -15.05
CA THR A 128 0.92 4.39 -15.09
C THR A 128 0.41 3.04 -15.57
N HIS A 129 0.90 2.52 -16.70
CA HIS A 129 0.44 1.25 -17.25
C HIS A 129 0.84 0.06 -16.36
N ASP A 130 2.08 0.07 -15.84
CA ASP A 130 2.57 -1.01 -14.99
C ASP A 130 1.75 -1.12 -13.69
N PHE A 131 1.40 0.03 -13.09
CA PHE A 131 0.53 0.11 -11.91
C PHE A 131 -0.91 -0.33 -12.19
N LEU A 132 -1.54 0.18 -13.25
CA LEU A 132 -2.92 -0.18 -13.58
C LEU A 132 -3.05 -1.67 -13.93
N ASN A 133 -2.11 -2.22 -14.69
CA ASN A 133 -2.05 -3.66 -14.99
C ASN A 133 -1.88 -4.50 -13.72
N LEU A 134 -1.07 -4.04 -12.75
CA LEU A 134 -0.94 -4.71 -11.46
C LEU A 134 -2.28 -4.71 -10.71
N CYS A 135 -2.98 -3.58 -10.65
CA CYS A 135 -4.31 -3.48 -10.03
C CYS A 135 -5.31 -4.45 -10.67
N GLU A 136 -5.34 -4.56 -12.00
CA GLU A 136 -6.17 -5.53 -12.71
C GLU A 136 -5.81 -6.97 -12.33
N VAL A 137 -4.52 -7.32 -12.33
CA VAL A 137 -4.05 -8.65 -11.93
C VAL A 137 -4.48 -8.97 -10.51
N LEU A 138 -4.40 -8.02 -9.58
CA LEU A 138 -4.76 -8.19 -8.17
C LEU A 138 -6.28 -8.21 -7.94
N GLY A 139 -7.08 -7.69 -8.87
CA GLY A 139 -8.50 -7.41 -8.65
C GLY A 139 -8.74 -6.30 -7.62
N ALA A 140 -7.80 -5.35 -7.53
CA ALA A 140 -7.82 -4.24 -6.60
C ALA A 140 -8.13 -2.93 -7.32
N GLU A 141 -8.91 -2.04 -6.71
CA GLU A 141 -9.20 -0.74 -7.29
C GLU A 141 -7.94 0.16 -7.31
N PRO A 142 -7.57 0.76 -8.44
CA PRO A 142 -6.46 1.70 -8.49
C PRO A 142 -6.83 3.03 -7.83
N TYR A 143 -5.98 3.50 -6.91
CA TYR A 143 -6.07 4.84 -6.33
C TYR A 143 -4.85 5.68 -6.70
N LEU A 144 -4.99 6.50 -7.74
CA LEU A 144 -3.96 7.43 -8.18
C LEU A 144 -3.92 8.70 -7.31
N SER A 145 -2.72 9.09 -6.87
CA SER A 145 -2.44 10.39 -6.24
C SER A 145 -1.86 11.35 -7.27
N GLY A 146 -2.62 12.39 -7.61
CA GLY A 146 -2.22 13.41 -8.59
C GLY A 146 -1.26 14.45 -8.01
N ASN A 147 -0.38 14.99 -8.85
CA ASN A 147 0.55 16.05 -8.49
C ASN A 147 -0.18 17.41 -8.44
N VAL A 148 -0.31 17.98 -7.24
CA VAL A 148 -0.83 19.36 -7.05
C VAL A 148 0.28 20.29 -6.54
N GLY A 149 1.32 19.74 -5.91
CA GLY A 149 2.43 20.53 -5.36
C GLY A 149 3.31 21.21 -6.42
N SER A 150 3.62 20.53 -7.52
CA SER A 150 4.48 21.06 -8.59
C SER A 150 3.93 20.87 -10.01
N GLY A 151 2.84 20.11 -10.14
CA GLY A 151 2.14 19.91 -11.40
C GLY A 151 1.18 21.05 -11.75
N THR A 152 0.53 20.93 -12.89
CA THR A 152 -0.52 21.87 -13.32
C THR A 152 -1.90 21.25 -13.22
N VAL A 153 -2.95 22.09 -13.16
CA VAL A 153 -4.34 21.61 -13.25
C VAL A 153 -4.56 20.81 -14.54
N GLN A 154 -3.98 21.28 -15.66
CA GLN A 154 -4.07 20.59 -16.95
C GLN A 154 -3.39 19.21 -16.91
N GLU A 155 -2.25 19.09 -16.24
CA GLU A 155 -1.53 17.83 -16.15
C GLU A 155 -2.35 16.72 -15.49
N LEU A 156 -3.01 17.03 -14.35
CA LEU A 156 -3.88 16.05 -13.69
C LEU A 156 -5.14 15.77 -14.51
N ALA A 157 -5.73 16.78 -15.14
CA ALA A 157 -6.87 16.60 -16.03
C ALA A 157 -6.53 15.69 -17.23
N ASP A 158 -5.36 15.91 -17.85
CA ASP A 158 -4.84 15.06 -18.93
C ASP A 158 -4.65 13.63 -18.43
N TRP A 159 -4.15 13.43 -17.21
CA TRP A 159 -3.93 12.08 -16.68
C TRP A 159 -5.25 11.31 -16.52
N VAL A 160 -6.27 11.96 -15.95
CA VAL A 160 -7.62 11.39 -15.82
C VAL A 160 -8.22 11.09 -17.18
N GLN A 161 -8.05 11.99 -18.16
CA GLN A 161 -8.51 11.74 -19.52
C GLN A 161 -7.77 10.55 -20.15
N TYR A 162 -6.45 10.49 -20.01
CA TYR A 162 -5.61 9.42 -20.53
C TYR A 162 -6.03 8.04 -19.99
N THR A 163 -6.37 7.94 -18.71
CA THR A 163 -6.74 6.65 -18.10
C THR A 163 -8.21 6.25 -18.31
N ASN A 164 -9.10 7.19 -18.62
CA ASN A 164 -10.55 6.93 -18.61
C ASN A 164 -11.24 7.15 -19.98
N PHE A 165 -10.60 7.85 -20.92
CA PHE A 165 -11.21 8.12 -22.22
C PHE A 165 -10.99 6.97 -23.20
N LYS A 166 -12.08 6.46 -23.78
CA LYS A 166 -12.05 5.31 -24.72
C LYS A 166 -11.49 5.64 -26.11
N GLY A 167 -11.40 6.92 -26.45
CA GLY A 167 -10.89 7.39 -27.74
C GLY A 167 -9.38 7.61 -27.73
N LYS A 168 -8.90 8.43 -28.65
CA LYS A 168 -7.51 8.89 -28.64
C LYS A 168 -7.38 10.06 -27.67
N SER A 169 -6.61 9.89 -26.60
CA SER A 169 -6.15 10.97 -25.72
C SER A 169 -4.80 11.54 -26.23
N PRO A 170 -4.36 12.69 -25.72
CA PRO A 170 -2.99 13.19 -25.93
C PRO A 170 -1.92 12.17 -25.58
#